data_AF-A0AAD8KR41-F1
#
_entry.id   AF-A0AAD8KR41-F1
#
_cell.length_a   1.000
_cell.length_b   1.000
_cell.length_c   1.000
_cell.angle_alpha   90.00
_cell.angle_beta   90.00
_cell.angle_gamma   90.00
#
_symmetry.space_group_name_H-M   'P 1'
#
loop_
_entity.id
_entity.type
_entity.pdbx_description
1 polymer ?
#
loop_
_entity_poly.entity_id
_entity_poly.type
_entity_poly.pdbx_seq_one_letter_code
_entity_poly.pdbx_strand_id
1 'polypeptide(L)'
;MKASKKRLPVDFNFQSRRVINVNDSSFMHECGYILRNNCSLQYKEWRHVPNKEKSPLRHKLTTLFDIDVENSDVCKVIDSYMARAWRGYRAELHVDFKDMGGPEELAKAKSTPPRNETAKKRVMARAKRKVSSKNGSKSTIRYHVERGLSLDSSSGQLETWHLTHYDAEKGWVTPDLAAKYEEMMKLRNEHSVEAMSDKSIIEKVLGRNSVRLNGWGRDPVIASNTPGMTQNSKRPTYDELVDTIIKVNGRCAIMEQALIEKNIMPPPSIAGASQVDTSGASQGDTFECSANNGE
;
A
#
# COMPACT_ATOMS: atom_id res chain seq x y z
N MET A 1 2.75 -9.30 30.40
CA MET A 1 3.37 -9.15 29.06
C MET A 1 2.37 -8.41 28.17
N LYS A 2 2.68 -7.20 27.68
CA LYS A 2 1.78 -6.50 26.74
C LYS A 2 1.86 -7.25 25.41
N ALA A 3 0.75 -7.83 24.95
CA ALA A 3 0.68 -8.45 23.64
C ALA A 3 1.22 -7.47 22.59
N SER A 4 2.23 -7.88 21.83
CA SER A 4 2.80 -7.09 20.75
C SER A 4 1.68 -6.76 19.78
N LYS A 5 1.36 -5.46 19.61
CA LYS A 5 0.38 -5.04 18.61
C LYS A 5 0.90 -5.50 17.25
N LYS A 6 0.28 -6.52 16.66
CA LYS A 6 0.66 -6.97 15.31
C LYS A 6 0.40 -5.83 14.33
N ARG A 7 1.40 -5.57 13.49
CA ARG A 7 1.42 -4.48 12.51
C ARG A 7 1.07 -5.05 11.14
N LEU A 8 0.58 -4.20 10.24
CA LEU A 8 0.22 -4.63 8.89
C LEU A 8 1.46 -5.00 8.08
N PRO A 9 1.50 -6.19 7.44
CA PRO A 9 2.60 -6.56 6.56
C PRO A 9 2.60 -5.68 5.30
N VAL A 10 3.79 -5.32 4.84
CA VAL A 10 3.97 -4.51 3.63
C VAL A 10 5.06 -5.12 2.76
N ASP A 11 4.68 -5.50 1.55
CA ASP A 11 5.60 -6.04 0.56
C ASP A 11 6.00 -4.94 -0.42
N PHE A 12 7.30 -4.82 -0.64
CA PHE A 12 7.88 -3.78 -1.49
C PHE A 12 8.43 -4.35 -2.79
N ASN A 13 8.14 -3.64 -3.88
CA ASN A 13 8.90 -3.75 -5.12
C ASN A 13 9.88 -2.57 -5.18
N PHE A 14 11.15 -2.86 -4.92
CA PHE A 14 12.20 -1.84 -4.83
C PHE A 14 12.52 -1.18 -6.18
N GLN A 15 12.38 -1.93 -7.28
CA GLN A 15 12.62 -1.41 -8.63
C GLN A 15 11.60 -0.34 -9.02
N SER A 16 10.32 -0.61 -8.81
CA SER A 16 9.22 0.32 -9.09
C SER A 16 8.96 1.31 -7.96
N ARG A 17 9.62 1.14 -6.81
CA ARG A 17 9.43 1.88 -5.55
C ARG A 17 7.98 1.92 -5.10
N ARG A 18 7.33 0.76 -5.08
CA ARG A 18 5.91 0.61 -4.74
C ARG A 18 5.65 -0.48 -3.72
N VAL A 19 4.58 -0.30 -2.97
CA VAL A 19 3.94 -1.38 -2.22
C VAL A 19 3.12 -2.21 -3.21
N ILE A 20 3.26 -3.54 -3.15
CA ILE A 20 2.62 -4.46 -4.10
C ILE A 20 1.45 -5.25 -3.52
N ASN A 21 1.23 -5.19 -2.21
CA ASN A 21 0.17 -5.94 -1.56
C ASN A 21 -1.11 -5.11 -1.34
N VAL A 22 -2.11 -5.75 -0.72
CA VAL A 22 -3.44 -5.16 -0.46
C VAL A 22 -3.40 -3.90 0.43
N ASN A 23 -2.28 -3.64 1.10
CA ASN A 23 -2.11 -2.52 2.02
C ASN A 23 -1.55 -1.24 1.34
N ASP A 24 -1.29 -1.23 0.03
CA ASP A 24 -0.77 -0.06 -0.71
C ASP A 24 -1.59 1.23 -0.46
N SER A 25 -2.92 1.12 -0.57
CA SER A 25 -3.81 2.26 -0.36
C SER A 25 -3.76 2.78 1.09
N SER A 26 -3.71 1.86 2.05
CA SER A 26 -3.58 2.16 3.47
C SER A 26 -2.25 2.86 3.77
N PHE A 27 -1.18 2.36 3.17
CA PHE A 27 0.16 2.90 3.28
C PHE A 27 0.25 4.33 2.72
N MET A 28 -0.30 4.57 1.53
CA MET A 28 -0.36 5.90 0.93
C MET A 28 -1.19 6.89 1.79
N HIS A 29 -2.32 6.43 2.32
CA HIS A 29 -3.17 7.26 3.17
C HIS A 29 -2.46 7.67 4.45
N GLU A 30 -1.77 6.73 5.09
CA GLU A 30 -1.01 6.98 6.31
C GLU A 30 0.18 7.93 6.06
N CYS A 31 0.91 7.76 4.96
CA CYS A 31 1.96 8.70 4.55
C CYS A 31 1.40 10.13 4.45
N GLY A 32 0.26 10.31 3.79
CA GLY A 32 -0.41 11.59 3.68
C GLY A 32 -0.90 12.14 5.03
N TYR A 33 -1.42 11.28 5.92
CA TYR A 33 -1.85 11.66 7.26
C TYR A 33 -0.68 12.15 8.11
N ILE A 34 0.43 11.41 8.13
CA ILE A 34 1.64 11.78 8.86
C ILE A 34 2.16 13.12 8.36
N LEU A 35 2.26 13.30 7.05
CA LEU A 35 2.76 14.54 6.44
C LEU A 35 1.96 15.77 6.84
N ARG A 36 0.63 15.73 6.67
CA ARG A 36 -0.25 16.87 6.94
C ARG A 36 -0.28 17.31 8.41
N ASN A 37 -0.02 16.38 9.33
CA ASN A 37 -0.12 16.66 10.77
C ASN A 37 1.24 16.94 11.43
N ASN A 38 2.35 16.59 10.77
CA ASN A 38 3.66 16.61 11.44
C ASN A 38 4.74 17.38 10.68
N CYS A 39 4.50 17.83 9.45
CA CYS A 39 5.55 18.44 8.65
C CYS A 39 5.27 19.91 8.28
N SER A 40 6.31 20.74 8.43
CA SER A 40 6.34 22.12 7.96
C SER A 40 6.67 22.15 6.47
N LEU A 41 5.87 22.86 5.67
CA LEU A 41 6.06 22.97 4.21
C LEU A 41 7.14 23.98 3.79
N GLN A 42 8.13 24.20 4.65
CA GLN A 42 9.22 25.17 4.45
C GLN A 42 10.12 24.87 3.25
N TYR A 43 10.19 23.60 2.83
CA TYR A 43 10.97 23.19 1.67
C TYR A 43 10.15 23.22 0.37
N LYS A 44 10.78 23.65 -0.73
CA LYS A 44 10.13 23.67 -2.06
C LYS A 44 9.68 22.27 -2.50
N GLU A 45 10.50 21.25 -2.25
CA GLU A 45 10.25 19.88 -2.68
C GLU A 45 10.74 18.87 -1.64
N TRP A 46 10.12 17.68 -1.61
CA TRP A 46 10.47 16.62 -0.67
C TRP A 46 11.95 16.19 -0.73
N ARG A 47 12.58 16.25 -1.90
CA ARG A 47 14.00 15.90 -2.06
C ARG A 47 14.93 16.81 -1.24
N HIS A 48 14.52 18.06 -0.96
CA HIS A 48 15.30 19.02 -0.18
C HIS A 48 15.06 18.91 1.33
N VAL A 49 14.09 18.10 1.77
CA VAL A 49 13.84 17.89 3.20
C VAL A 49 15.01 17.08 3.79
N PRO A 50 15.67 17.58 4.86
CA PRO A 50 16.79 16.87 5.48
C PRO A 50 16.39 15.53 6.08
N ASN A 51 17.32 14.57 6.11
CA ASN A 51 17.06 13.25 6.69
C ASN A 51 16.68 13.29 8.18
N LYS A 52 17.19 14.27 8.94
CA LYS A 52 16.80 14.51 10.34
C LYS A 52 15.30 14.80 10.51
N GLU A 53 14.65 15.36 9.49
CA GLU A 53 13.20 15.63 9.50
C GLU A 53 12.40 14.48 8.90
N LYS A 54 12.98 13.76 7.93
CA LYS A 54 12.33 12.58 7.33
C LYS A 54 12.27 11.41 8.31
N SER A 55 13.35 11.16 9.06
CA SER A 55 13.48 9.98 9.94
C SER A 55 12.34 9.86 10.95
N PRO A 56 11.96 10.92 11.70
CA PRO A 56 10.81 10.86 12.61
C PRO A 56 9.47 10.55 11.90
N LEU A 57 9.31 11.00 10.65
CA LEU A 57 8.11 10.74 9.85
C LEU A 57 8.06 9.28 9.38
N ARG A 58 9.20 8.70 8.98
CA ARG A 58 9.31 7.27 8.64
C ARG A 58 9.02 6.41 9.88
N HIS A 59 9.59 6.76 11.03
CA HIS A 59 9.35 6.04 12.28
C HIS A 59 7.87 6.01 12.68
N LYS A 60 7.10 7.07 12.40
CA LYS A 60 5.64 7.06 12.66
C LYS A 60 4.89 6.00 11.85
N LEU A 61 5.38 5.57 10.69
CA LEU A 61 4.75 4.49 9.92
C LEU A 61 4.87 3.12 10.61
N THR A 62 5.95 2.89 11.38
CA THR A 62 6.15 1.64 12.14
C THR A 62 5.07 1.44 13.21
N THR A 63 4.28 2.47 13.53
CA THR A 63 3.15 2.32 14.46
C THR A 63 2.03 1.45 13.90
N LEU A 64 1.88 1.41 12.57
CA LEU A 64 0.82 0.67 11.88
C LEU A 64 1.34 -0.44 10.98
N PHE A 65 2.53 -0.28 10.40
CA PHE A 65 3.09 -1.19 9.41
C PHE A 65 4.32 -1.91 9.94
N ASP A 66 4.45 -3.18 9.58
CA ASP A 66 5.65 -3.97 9.85
C ASP A 66 6.70 -3.65 8.78
N ILE A 67 7.50 -2.63 9.06
CA ILE A 67 8.50 -2.10 8.12
C ILE A 67 9.80 -1.81 8.87
N ASP A 68 10.90 -2.12 8.21
CA ASP A 68 12.23 -1.76 8.68
C ASP A 68 12.63 -0.38 8.11
N VAL A 69 12.64 0.63 8.98
CA VAL A 69 12.98 2.01 8.63
C VAL A 69 14.49 2.28 8.66
N GLU A 70 15.30 1.31 9.05
CA GLU A 70 16.76 1.37 8.94
C GLU A 70 17.24 0.88 7.57
N ASN A 71 16.42 0.06 6.89
CA ASN A 71 16.70 -0.38 5.53
C ASN A 71 16.61 0.78 4.51
N SER A 72 17.72 1.00 3.79
CA SER A 72 17.87 2.08 2.80
C SER A 72 16.87 1.97 1.64
N ASP A 73 16.60 0.77 1.14
CA ASP A 73 15.69 0.58 0.00
C ASP A 73 14.23 0.75 0.42
N VAL A 74 13.87 0.27 1.61
CA VAL A 74 12.55 0.56 2.22
C VAL A 74 12.37 2.07 2.40
N CYS A 75 13.40 2.76 2.89
CA CYS A 75 13.39 4.22 3.01
C CYS A 75 13.18 4.93 1.67
N LYS A 76 13.79 4.45 0.58
CA LYS A 76 13.57 5.00 -0.77
C LYS A 76 12.13 4.82 -1.21
N VAL A 77 11.49 3.69 -0.89
CA VAL A 77 10.07 3.48 -1.18
C VAL A 77 9.20 4.41 -0.34
N ILE A 78 9.41 4.48 0.98
CA ILE A 78 8.67 5.40 1.85
C ILE A 78 8.77 6.85 1.35
N ASP A 79 9.99 7.29 1.02
CA ASP A 79 10.23 8.63 0.51
C ASP A 79 9.52 8.90 -0.83
N SER A 80 9.33 7.88 -1.67
CA SER A 80 8.58 8.02 -2.92
C SER A 80 7.10 8.35 -2.64
N TYR A 81 6.50 7.67 -1.65
CA TYR A 81 5.12 7.89 -1.21
C TYR A 81 4.98 9.23 -0.51
N MET A 82 5.90 9.57 0.40
CA MET A 82 5.94 10.87 1.07
C MET A 82 6.10 12.01 0.05
N ALA A 83 6.96 11.86 -0.96
CA ALA A 83 7.10 12.85 -2.03
C ALA A 83 5.81 13.04 -2.83
N ARG A 84 5.11 11.93 -3.13
CA ARG A 84 3.82 11.98 -3.83
C ARG A 84 2.76 12.68 -2.98
N ALA A 85 2.67 12.34 -1.70
CA ALA A 85 1.75 12.95 -0.75
C ALA A 85 2.06 14.44 -0.53
N TRP A 86 3.35 14.82 -0.48
CA TRP A 86 3.82 16.19 -0.38
C TRP A 86 3.34 17.05 -1.56
N ARG A 87 3.55 16.57 -2.79
CA ARG A 87 3.11 17.27 -4.00
C ARG A 87 1.60 17.46 -4.01
N GLY A 88 0.84 16.40 -3.69
CA GLY A 88 -0.61 16.48 -3.59
C GLY A 88 -1.06 17.51 -2.55
N TYR A 89 -0.47 17.47 -1.36
CA TYR A 89 -0.84 18.40 -0.29
C TYR A 89 -0.51 19.86 -0.62
N ARG A 90 0.66 20.13 -1.22
CA ARG A 90 1.01 21.49 -1.68
C ARG A 90 0.10 21.98 -2.80
N ALA A 91 -0.28 21.11 -3.73
CA ALA A 91 -1.19 21.46 -4.81
C ALA A 91 -2.57 21.86 -4.24
N GLU A 92 -3.10 21.10 -3.29
CA GLU A 92 -4.34 21.44 -2.58
C GLU A 92 -4.24 22.82 -1.91
N LEU A 93 -3.18 23.07 -1.13
CA LEU A 93 -2.98 24.35 -0.46
C LEU A 93 -2.81 25.53 -1.43
N HIS A 94 -2.23 25.28 -2.60
CA HIS A 94 -2.09 26.31 -3.64
C HIS A 94 -3.43 26.65 -4.29
N VAL A 95 -4.30 25.65 -4.49
CA VAL A 95 -5.68 25.89 -4.94
C VAL A 95 -6.41 26.73 -3.90
N ASP A 96 -6.30 26.38 -2.62
CA ASP A 96 -6.92 27.14 -1.54
C ASP A 96 -6.41 28.58 -1.48
N PHE A 97 -5.10 28.77 -1.63
CA PHE A 97 -4.48 30.09 -1.68
C PHE A 97 -5.04 30.94 -2.81
N LYS A 98 -5.22 30.37 -4.01
CA LYS A 98 -5.85 31.05 -5.14
C LYS A 98 -7.30 31.43 -4.85
N ASP A 99 -8.07 30.52 -4.26
CA ASP A 99 -9.48 30.75 -3.92
C ASP A 99 -9.66 31.90 -2.91
N MET A 100 -8.70 32.11 -2.00
CA MET A 100 -8.75 33.16 -0.97
C MET A 100 -8.23 34.53 -1.42
N GLY A 101 -8.01 34.73 -2.73
CA GLY A 101 -7.57 35.99 -3.32
C GLY A 101 -6.14 35.97 -3.87
N GLY A 102 -5.40 34.87 -3.63
CA GLY A 102 -4.13 34.62 -4.31
C GLY A 102 -3.07 35.71 -4.13
N PRO A 103 -2.22 35.95 -5.15
CA PRO A 103 -1.18 36.99 -5.09
C PRO A 103 -1.74 38.41 -5.03
N GLU A 104 -2.94 38.64 -5.55
CA GLU A 104 -3.57 39.97 -5.68
C GLU A 104 -4.06 40.50 -4.32
N GLU A 105 -4.61 39.63 -3.47
CA GLU A 105 -5.06 39.98 -2.11
C GLU A 105 -4.20 39.29 -1.04
N LEU A 106 -2.89 39.47 -1.11
CA LEU A 106 -1.91 38.77 -0.25
C LEU A 106 -2.20 38.95 1.26
N ALA A 107 -2.72 40.12 1.68
CA ALA A 107 -3.08 40.38 3.07
C ALA A 107 -4.24 39.49 3.55
N LYS A 108 -5.25 39.26 2.70
CA LYS A 108 -6.42 38.42 2.97
C LYS A 108 -6.09 36.93 2.94
N ALA A 109 -5.23 36.51 2.01
CA ALA A 109 -4.71 35.16 1.94
C ALA A 109 -3.78 34.81 3.11
N LYS A 110 -3.03 35.79 3.64
CA LYS A 110 -2.19 35.63 4.85
C LYS A 110 -3.00 35.64 6.15
N SER A 111 -4.04 36.47 6.25
CA SER A 111 -4.93 36.53 7.43
C SER A 111 -5.88 35.34 7.53
N THR A 112 -6.13 34.65 6.42
CA THR A 112 -6.99 33.47 6.33
C THR A 112 -6.16 32.25 5.89
N PRO A 113 -5.34 31.64 6.76
CA PRO A 113 -4.56 30.48 6.37
C PRO A 113 -5.48 29.33 5.90
N PRO A 114 -5.05 28.49 4.92
CA PRO A 114 -5.88 27.49 4.23
C PRO A 114 -6.58 26.43 5.10
N ARG A 115 -6.33 26.43 6.41
CA ARG A 115 -6.82 25.42 7.35
C ARG A 115 -8.32 25.56 7.66
N ASN A 116 -8.93 26.75 7.52
CA ASN A 116 -10.32 26.99 7.93
C ASN A 116 -11.35 26.89 6.79
N GLU A 117 -11.05 27.34 5.56
CA GLU A 117 -12.01 27.25 4.46
C GLU A 117 -12.07 25.86 3.81
N THR A 118 -10.94 25.17 3.71
CA THR A 118 -10.94 23.76 3.26
C THR A 118 -11.60 22.83 4.25
N ALA A 119 -11.49 23.09 5.55
CA ALA A 119 -12.22 22.34 6.54
C ALA A 119 -13.72 22.46 6.29
N LYS A 120 -14.24 23.68 6.05
CA LYS A 120 -15.64 23.93 5.71
C LYS A 120 -16.04 23.28 4.38
N LYS A 121 -15.26 23.44 3.30
CA LYS A 121 -15.51 22.79 1.99
C LYS A 121 -15.48 21.27 2.08
N ARG A 122 -14.52 20.69 2.82
CA ARG A 122 -14.46 19.24 3.09
C ARG A 122 -15.61 18.78 3.96
N VAL A 123 -16.06 19.57 4.93
CA VAL A 123 -17.27 19.31 5.72
C VAL A 123 -18.50 19.30 4.80
N MET A 124 -18.66 20.27 3.91
CA MET A 124 -19.75 20.30 2.92
C MET A 124 -19.68 19.11 1.94
N ALA A 125 -18.50 18.77 1.41
CA ALA A 125 -18.32 17.59 0.57
C ALA A 125 -18.53 16.27 1.33
N ARG A 126 -18.22 16.22 2.63
CA ARG A 126 -18.53 15.08 3.52
C ARG A 126 -20.03 14.98 3.80
N ALA A 127 -20.72 16.11 3.98
CA ALA A 127 -22.18 16.17 4.14
C ALA A 127 -22.91 15.60 2.91
N LYS A 128 -22.33 15.72 1.71
CA LYS A 128 -22.87 15.11 0.48
C LYS A 128 -22.66 13.58 0.38
N ARG A 129 -21.90 12.95 1.29
CA ARG A 129 -21.68 11.49 1.24
C ARG A 129 -22.89 10.76 1.81
N LYS A 130 -23.38 9.77 1.07
CA LYS A 130 -24.49 8.87 1.47
C LYS A 130 -24.31 8.20 2.85
N VAL A 131 -23.08 8.16 3.39
CA VAL A 131 -22.75 7.38 4.59
C VAL A 131 -22.01 8.19 5.67
N SER A 132 -21.76 9.51 5.69
CA SER A 132 -20.99 10.28 6.76
C SER A 132 -20.15 9.56 7.89
N SER A 133 -18.81 9.73 7.98
CA SER A 133 -18.00 9.25 9.14
C SER A 133 -17.28 10.41 9.81
N LYS A 134 -17.01 10.25 11.11
CA LYS A 134 -16.38 11.26 11.94
C LYS A 134 -14.86 11.24 11.94
N ASN A 135 -14.24 10.27 11.27
CA ASN A 135 -12.79 10.04 11.38
C ASN A 135 -11.91 11.09 10.70
N GLY A 136 -12.53 12.02 9.96
CA GLY A 136 -11.79 13.07 9.29
C GLY A 136 -10.76 12.52 8.29
N SER A 137 -9.49 12.82 8.52
CA SER A 137 -8.35 12.34 7.73
C SER A 137 -7.64 11.12 8.34
N LYS A 138 -8.13 10.64 9.49
CA LYS A 138 -7.59 9.48 10.19
C LYS A 138 -8.26 8.21 9.66
N SER A 139 -7.48 7.15 9.44
CA SER A 139 -8.04 5.86 9.01
C SER A 139 -8.75 5.13 10.16
N THR A 140 -9.70 4.27 9.83
CA THR A 140 -10.40 3.41 10.79
C THR A 140 -9.42 2.48 11.52
N ILE A 141 -8.39 1.99 10.82
CA ILE A 141 -7.27 1.23 11.41
C ILE A 141 -6.57 2.02 12.50
N ARG A 142 -6.21 3.28 12.23
CA ARG A 142 -5.48 4.08 13.21
C ARG A 142 -6.33 4.33 14.45
N TYR A 143 -7.64 4.51 14.29
CA TYR A 143 -8.57 4.60 15.42
C TYR A 143 -8.57 3.30 16.25
N HIS A 144 -8.60 2.14 15.59
CA HIS A 144 -8.55 0.84 16.25
C HIS A 144 -7.24 0.61 17.03
N VAL A 145 -6.08 0.95 16.45
CA VAL A 145 -4.77 0.82 17.13
C VAL A 145 -4.61 1.79 18.31
N GLU A 146 -5.10 3.03 18.17
CA GLU A 146 -5.06 4.03 19.24
C GLU A 146 -5.99 3.65 20.40
N ARG A 147 -7.07 2.89 20.16
CA ARG A 147 -7.88 2.26 21.22
C ARG A 147 -7.18 1.10 21.94
N GLY A 148 -5.97 0.74 21.51
CA GLY A 148 -5.23 -0.38 22.08
C GLY A 148 -5.64 -1.75 21.55
N LEU A 149 -6.50 -1.81 20.53
CA LEU A 149 -6.96 -3.07 19.94
C LEU A 149 -5.96 -3.59 18.90
N SER A 150 -5.91 -4.92 18.76
CA SER A 150 -5.03 -5.61 17.80
C SER A 150 -5.63 -5.63 16.41
N LEU A 151 -4.83 -5.41 15.37
CA LEU A 151 -5.29 -5.43 13.97
C LEU A 151 -5.74 -6.82 13.51
N ASP A 152 -5.18 -7.87 14.10
CA ASP A 152 -5.55 -9.27 13.83
C ASP A 152 -6.71 -9.75 14.72
N SER A 153 -7.27 -8.87 15.56
CA SER A 153 -8.42 -9.23 16.36
C SER A 153 -9.58 -9.60 15.44
N SER A 154 -10.22 -10.74 15.63
CA SER A 154 -11.45 -11.07 14.88
C SER A 154 -12.66 -10.26 15.38
N SER A 155 -12.51 -9.53 16.49
CA SER A 155 -13.55 -8.74 17.16
C SER A 155 -13.13 -7.30 17.46
N GLY A 156 -14.10 -6.40 17.58
CA GLY A 156 -13.92 -5.00 17.97
C GLY A 156 -13.89 -4.02 16.79
N GLN A 157 -13.87 -4.53 15.55
CA GLN A 157 -14.04 -3.71 14.35
C GLN A 157 -15.45 -3.17 14.23
N LEU A 158 -16.46 -3.93 14.65
CA LEU A 158 -17.85 -3.46 14.71
C LEU A 158 -17.98 -2.28 15.67
N GLU A 159 -17.41 -2.40 16.87
CA GLU A 159 -17.42 -1.31 17.85
C GLU A 159 -16.60 -0.10 17.35
N THR A 160 -15.45 -0.33 16.72
CA THR A 160 -14.71 0.76 16.06
C THR A 160 -15.58 1.41 14.97
N TRP A 161 -16.32 0.64 14.19
CA TRP A 161 -17.21 1.20 13.19
C TRP A 161 -18.34 2.02 13.83
N HIS A 162 -18.97 1.50 14.88
CA HIS A 162 -20.01 2.18 15.67
C HIS A 162 -19.55 3.55 16.14
N LEU A 163 -18.44 3.62 16.88
CA LEU A 163 -17.89 4.88 17.43
C LEU A 163 -17.53 5.91 16.35
N THR A 164 -17.26 5.45 15.13
CA THR A 164 -16.87 6.34 14.02
C THR A 164 -18.07 6.89 13.24
N HIS A 165 -19.27 6.39 13.52
CA HIS A 165 -20.54 6.74 12.86
C HIS A 165 -21.67 7.14 13.83
N TYR A 166 -21.52 6.90 15.13
CA TYR A 166 -22.48 7.25 16.19
C TYR A 166 -22.02 8.49 16.98
N ASP A 167 -22.98 9.26 17.49
CA ASP A 167 -22.78 10.38 18.41
C ASP A 167 -23.56 10.12 19.70
N ALA A 168 -22.93 10.29 20.86
CA ALA A 168 -23.62 10.07 22.13
C ALA A 168 -24.72 11.11 22.40
N GLU A 169 -24.57 12.32 21.88
CA GLU A 169 -25.53 13.42 22.07
C GLU A 169 -26.53 13.51 20.90
N LYS A 170 -26.05 13.26 19.67
CA LYS A 170 -26.84 13.44 18.43
C LYS A 170 -27.37 12.13 17.83
N GLY A 171 -26.96 10.99 18.37
CA GLY A 171 -27.32 9.67 17.85
C GLY A 171 -26.66 9.34 16.50
N TRP A 172 -27.34 8.51 15.72
CA TRP A 172 -26.90 8.11 14.38
C TRP A 172 -26.94 9.27 13.39
N VAL A 173 -25.90 9.41 12.57
CA VAL A 173 -25.86 10.50 11.58
C VAL A 173 -26.93 10.32 10.51
N THR A 174 -27.29 9.08 10.16
CA THR A 174 -28.43 8.77 9.28
C THR A 174 -29.16 7.51 9.76
N PRO A 175 -30.48 7.39 9.55
CA PRO A 175 -31.24 6.17 9.88
C PRO A 175 -30.73 4.93 9.14
N ASP A 176 -30.22 5.09 7.91
CA ASP A 176 -29.60 4.00 7.13
C ASP A 176 -28.35 3.42 7.81
N LEU A 177 -27.57 4.24 8.52
CA LEU A 177 -26.42 3.76 9.30
C LEU A 177 -26.86 2.94 10.52
N ALA A 178 -27.96 3.35 11.17
CA ALA A 178 -28.53 2.62 12.30
C ALA A 178 -29.00 1.21 11.86
N ALA A 179 -29.77 1.13 10.78
CA ALA A 179 -30.27 -0.14 10.24
C ALA A 179 -29.12 -1.08 9.83
N LYS A 180 -28.06 -0.54 9.21
CA LYS A 180 -26.85 -1.32 8.87
C LYS A 180 -26.13 -1.83 10.10
N TYR A 181 -26.05 -1.02 11.16
CA TYR A 181 -25.44 -1.48 12.40
C TYR A 181 -26.24 -2.58 13.07
N GLU A 182 -27.57 -2.44 13.11
CA GLU A 182 -28.46 -3.48 13.62
C GLU A 182 -28.30 -4.79 12.83
N GLU A 183 -28.20 -4.72 11.49
CA GLU A 183 -27.92 -5.89 10.65
C GLU A 183 -26.56 -6.53 10.98
N MET A 184 -25.52 -5.72 11.18
CA MET A 184 -24.21 -6.22 11.62
C MET A 184 -24.28 -6.91 12.99
N MET A 185 -24.99 -6.31 13.95
CA MET A 185 -25.14 -6.87 15.29
C MET A 185 -25.96 -8.16 15.26
N LYS A 186 -26.96 -8.26 14.39
CA LYS A 186 -27.71 -9.50 14.16
C LYS A 186 -26.79 -10.61 13.66
N LEU A 187 -25.98 -10.35 12.63
CA LEU A 187 -25.00 -11.33 12.13
C LEU A 187 -23.94 -11.70 13.18
N ARG A 188 -23.53 -10.74 14.02
CA ARG A 188 -22.59 -10.97 15.13
C ARG A 188 -23.19 -11.86 16.21
N ASN A 189 -24.50 -11.79 16.45
CA ASN A 189 -25.21 -12.66 17.40
C ASN A 189 -25.47 -14.06 16.82
N GLU A 190 -25.67 -14.16 15.51
CA GLU A 190 -25.93 -15.44 14.82
C GLU A 190 -24.65 -16.26 14.61
N HIS A 191 -23.50 -15.61 14.47
CA HIS A 191 -22.21 -16.26 14.24
C HIS A 191 -21.27 -16.08 15.43
N SER A 192 -20.42 -17.06 15.75
CA SER A 192 -19.31 -16.88 16.71
C SER A 192 -18.14 -16.13 16.07
N VAL A 193 -17.25 -15.55 16.88
CA VAL A 193 -16.14 -14.69 16.40
C VAL A 193 -15.16 -15.48 15.54
N GLU A 194 -15.03 -16.77 15.83
CA GLU A 194 -14.22 -17.75 15.12
C GLU A 194 -14.85 -18.14 13.78
N ALA A 195 -16.19 -18.19 13.70
CA ALA A 195 -16.92 -18.54 12.49
C ALA A 195 -16.99 -17.37 11.49
N MET A 196 -17.17 -16.14 11.98
CA MET A 196 -17.22 -14.95 11.16
C MET A 196 -16.62 -13.76 11.90
N SER A 197 -15.54 -13.20 11.33
CA SER A 197 -14.89 -12.02 11.89
C SER A 197 -15.78 -10.78 11.73
N ASP A 198 -15.63 -9.82 12.64
CA ASP A 198 -16.31 -8.53 12.56
C ASP A 198 -16.07 -7.82 11.23
N LYS A 199 -14.85 -7.95 10.68
CA LYS A 199 -14.50 -7.39 9.38
C LYS A 199 -15.31 -8.03 8.25
N SER A 200 -15.42 -9.35 8.24
CA SER A 200 -16.21 -10.08 7.25
C SER A 200 -17.71 -9.72 7.34
N ILE A 201 -18.22 -9.52 8.57
CA ILE A 201 -19.59 -9.02 8.80
C ILE A 201 -19.77 -7.62 8.18
N ILE A 202 -18.84 -6.70 8.44
CA ILE A 202 -18.92 -5.33 7.88
C ILE A 202 -18.86 -5.35 6.35
N GLU A 203 -17.98 -6.18 5.76
CA GLU A 203 -17.89 -6.35 4.30
C GLU A 203 -19.18 -6.93 3.69
N LYS A 204 -19.84 -7.86 4.40
CA LYS A 204 -21.10 -8.46 3.97
C LYS A 204 -22.24 -7.45 3.96
N VAL A 205 -22.37 -6.64 5.03
CA VAL A 205 -23.47 -5.67 5.17
C VAL A 205 -23.27 -4.41 4.33
N LEU A 206 -22.04 -3.86 4.29
CA LEU A 206 -21.76 -2.61 3.56
C LEU A 206 -21.34 -2.84 2.11
N GLY A 207 -21.04 -4.08 1.74
CA GLY A 207 -20.44 -4.47 0.47
C GLY A 207 -18.91 -4.25 0.41
N ARG A 208 -18.26 -5.02 -0.47
CA ARG A 208 -16.80 -5.03 -0.68
C ARG A 208 -16.18 -3.71 -1.17
N ASN A 209 -17.02 -2.80 -1.66
CA ASN A 209 -16.62 -1.46 -2.13
C ASN A 209 -16.89 -0.37 -1.10
N SER A 210 -17.28 -0.75 0.13
CA SER A 210 -17.44 0.18 1.23
C SER A 210 -16.14 0.95 1.47
N VAL A 211 -16.14 2.22 1.06
CA VAL A 211 -15.03 3.20 1.06
C VAL A 211 -14.43 3.46 2.46
N ARG A 212 -14.84 2.71 3.49
CA ARG A 212 -14.65 3.05 4.91
C ARG A 212 -14.07 1.97 5.78
N LEU A 213 -13.90 0.77 5.22
CA LEU A 213 -12.90 -0.18 5.70
C LEU A 213 -11.47 0.22 5.24
N ASN A 214 -11.32 1.36 4.54
CA ASN A 214 -10.03 1.93 4.13
C ASN A 214 -8.98 1.80 5.25
N GLY A 215 -7.91 1.07 4.95
CA GLY A 215 -6.91 0.68 5.95
C GLY A 215 -6.79 -0.83 6.05
N TRP A 216 -7.93 -1.51 6.26
CA TRP A 216 -8.00 -2.95 6.47
C TRP A 216 -7.78 -3.63 5.12
N GLY A 217 -6.60 -4.23 4.93
CA GLY A 217 -6.29 -5.04 3.75
C GLY A 217 -7.41 -6.07 3.50
N ARG A 218 -7.64 -6.50 2.27
CA ARG A 218 -8.80 -7.36 1.95
C ARG A 218 -8.62 -8.77 2.53
N ASP A 219 -9.67 -9.38 3.08
CA ASP A 219 -9.62 -10.81 3.39
C ASP A 219 -9.56 -11.63 2.09
N PRO A 220 -8.78 -12.72 2.04
CA PRO A 220 -8.80 -13.63 0.91
C PRO A 220 -10.20 -14.24 0.76
N VAL A 221 -10.68 -14.30 -0.48
CA VAL A 221 -12.03 -14.82 -0.77
C VAL A 221 -12.07 -16.32 -0.47
N ILE A 222 -12.75 -16.71 0.61
CA ILE A 222 -13.28 -18.07 0.72
C ILE A 222 -14.53 -18.08 -0.14
N ALA A 223 -14.49 -18.82 -1.25
CA ALA A 223 -15.63 -19.00 -2.13
C ALA A 223 -16.69 -19.88 -1.45
N SER A 224 -17.43 -19.32 -0.49
CA SER A 224 -18.61 -19.97 0.09
C SER A 224 -19.87 -19.19 -0.30
N ASN A 225 -20.59 -19.78 -1.26
CA ASN A 225 -22.02 -19.67 -1.55
C ASN A 225 -22.66 -18.29 -1.36
N THR A 226 -22.61 -17.47 -2.40
CA THR A 226 -23.58 -16.39 -2.61
C THR A 226 -24.56 -16.83 -3.71
N PRO A 227 -25.85 -17.09 -3.43
CA PRO A 227 -26.83 -17.29 -4.48
C PRO A 227 -27.15 -15.93 -5.10
N GLY A 228 -26.89 -15.78 -6.39
CA GLY A 228 -27.31 -14.58 -7.15
C GLY A 228 -26.18 -13.69 -7.69
N MET A 229 -25.07 -14.27 -8.16
CA MET A 229 -24.28 -13.61 -9.21
C MET A 229 -24.41 -14.42 -10.49
N THR A 230 -25.16 -13.86 -11.45
CA THR A 230 -25.16 -14.27 -12.85
C THR A 230 -23.71 -14.35 -13.34
N GLN A 231 -23.22 -15.57 -13.54
CA GLN A 231 -21.91 -15.81 -14.11
C GLN A 231 -21.95 -15.49 -15.60
N ASN A 232 -21.59 -14.25 -15.93
CA ASN A 232 -21.10 -13.90 -17.26
C ASN A 232 -19.84 -13.06 -17.10
N SER A 233 -18.79 -13.72 -16.63
CA SER A 233 -17.43 -13.20 -16.72
C SER A 233 -16.56 -14.32 -17.30
N LYS A 234 -16.29 -14.26 -18.60
CA LYS A 234 -15.30 -15.09 -19.30
C LYS A 234 -13.89 -14.68 -18.85
N ARG A 235 -13.59 -14.78 -17.55
CA ARG A 235 -12.25 -14.49 -17.04
C ARG A 235 -11.53 -15.82 -16.92
N PRO A 236 -10.41 -16.01 -17.64
CA PRO A 236 -9.72 -17.28 -17.62
C PRO A 236 -9.26 -17.64 -16.21
N THR A 237 -9.42 -18.90 -15.84
CA THR A 237 -8.91 -19.48 -14.59
C THR A 237 -7.39 -19.45 -14.59
N TYR A 238 -6.76 -19.50 -13.41
CA TYR A 238 -5.29 -19.49 -13.30
C TYR A 238 -4.65 -20.59 -14.15
N ASP A 239 -5.22 -21.80 -14.14
CA ASP A 239 -4.72 -22.93 -14.92
C ASP A 239 -4.83 -22.67 -16.44
N GLU A 240 -5.90 -22.03 -16.89
CA GLU A 240 -6.06 -21.62 -18.30
C GLU A 240 -5.03 -20.55 -18.71
N LEU A 241 -4.63 -19.67 -17.78
CA LEU A 241 -3.56 -18.71 -18.01
C LEU A 241 -2.20 -19.41 -18.10
N VAL A 242 -1.94 -20.40 -17.24
CA VAL A 242 -0.72 -21.21 -17.27
C VAL A 242 -0.61 -21.98 -18.59
N ASP A 243 -1.69 -22.63 -19.03
CA ASP A 243 -1.74 -23.32 -20.32
C ASP A 243 -1.53 -22.37 -21.50
N THR A 244 -2.09 -21.16 -21.42
CA THR A 244 -1.89 -20.13 -22.45
C THR A 244 -0.44 -19.70 -22.52
N ILE A 245 0.24 -19.53 -21.38
CA ILE A 245 1.66 -19.16 -21.33
C ILE A 245 2.53 -20.28 -21.92
N ILE A 246 2.28 -21.54 -21.56
CA ILE A 246 3.00 -22.70 -22.11
C ILE A 246 2.85 -22.74 -23.64
N LYS A 247 1.62 -22.53 -24.13
CA LYS A 247 1.33 -22.53 -25.58
C LYS A 247 2.02 -21.38 -26.32
N VAL A 248 2.06 -20.18 -25.72
CA VAL A 248 2.76 -19.03 -26.32
C VAL A 248 4.27 -19.26 -26.34
N ASN A 249 4.85 -19.77 -25.24
CA ASN A 249 6.27 -20.09 -25.18
C ASN A 249 6.66 -21.14 -26.23
N GLY A 250 5.83 -22.17 -26.44
CA GLY A 250 6.04 -23.15 -27.50
C GLY A 250 6.02 -22.54 -28.91
N ARG A 251 5.11 -21.58 -29.16
CA ARG A 251 5.06 -20.87 -30.46
C ARG A 251 6.26 -19.94 -30.66
N CYS A 252 6.73 -19.30 -29.60
CA CYS A 252 7.96 -18.49 -29.64
C CYS A 252 9.18 -19.37 -29.98
N ALA A 253 9.32 -20.54 -29.36
CA ALA A 253 10.42 -21.47 -29.66
C ALA A 253 10.42 -21.93 -31.13
N ILE A 254 9.25 -22.24 -31.68
CA ILE A 254 9.11 -22.60 -33.11
C ILE A 254 9.51 -21.42 -34.02
N MET A 255 9.09 -20.21 -33.66
CA MET A 255 9.42 -19.00 -34.42
C MET A 255 10.92 -18.68 -34.35
N GLU A 256 11.55 -18.83 -33.19
CA GLU A 256 13.00 -18.71 -33.01
C GLU A 256 13.76 -19.70 -33.89
N GLN A 257 13.35 -20.98 -33.90
CA GLN A 257 13.97 -22.00 -34.73
C GLN A 257 13.83 -21.71 -36.24
N ALA A 258 12.65 -21.26 -36.68
CA ALA A 258 12.44 -20.85 -38.07
C ALA A 258 13.29 -19.62 -38.46
N LEU A 259 13.51 -18.67 -37.55
CA LEU A 259 14.35 -17.50 -37.78
C LEU A 259 15.84 -17.84 -37.80
N ILE A 260 16.27 -18.83 -37.01
CA ILE A 260 17.63 -19.40 -37.05
C ILE A 260 17.86 -20.13 -38.38
N GLU A 261 16.92 -20.97 -38.83
CA GLU A 261 17.00 -21.68 -40.12
C GLU A 261 17.08 -20.71 -41.32
N LYS A 262 16.47 -19.53 -41.21
CA LYS A 262 16.52 -18.49 -42.25
C LYS A 262 17.75 -17.58 -42.15
N ASN A 263 18.70 -17.88 -41.26
CA ASN A 263 19.89 -17.04 -40.99
C ASN A 263 19.54 -15.59 -40.60
N ILE A 264 18.35 -15.34 -40.05
CA ILE A 264 17.92 -14.02 -39.58
C ILE A 264 18.38 -13.79 -38.13
N MET A 265 18.56 -14.87 -37.36
CA MET A 265 18.98 -14.83 -35.96
C MET A 265 20.15 -15.78 -35.72
N PRO A 266 21.20 -15.37 -34.97
CA PRO A 266 22.30 -16.27 -34.63
C PRO A 266 21.81 -17.38 -33.68
N PRO A 267 22.32 -18.62 -33.82
CA PRO A 267 21.99 -19.69 -32.89
C PRO A 267 22.49 -19.34 -31.48
N PRO A 268 21.80 -19.81 -30.42
CA PRO A 268 22.20 -19.54 -29.05
C PRO A 268 23.64 -20.04 -28.81
N SER A 269 24.52 -19.12 -28.43
CA SER A 269 25.93 -19.42 -28.17
C SER A 269 26.05 -20.35 -26.96
N ILE A 270 26.49 -21.59 -27.20
CA ILE A 270 26.85 -22.52 -26.12
C ILE A 270 28.18 -22.05 -25.54
N ALA A 271 28.13 -21.15 -24.56
CA ALA A 271 29.27 -20.88 -23.70
C ALA A 271 29.33 -21.98 -22.63
N GLY A 272 30.36 -22.83 -22.71
CA GLY A 272 30.79 -23.67 -21.59
C GLY A 272 30.67 -25.17 -21.79
N ALA A 273 31.43 -25.73 -22.73
CA ALA A 273 31.92 -27.10 -22.63
C ALA A 273 33.39 -27.10 -23.08
N SER A 274 34.30 -26.87 -22.13
CA SER A 274 35.74 -27.08 -22.35
C SER A 274 35.96 -28.55 -22.65
N GLN A 275 36.31 -28.84 -23.91
CA GLN A 275 36.93 -30.09 -24.29
C GLN A 275 38.28 -30.21 -23.60
N VAL A 276 38.42 -31.33 -22.91
CA VAL A 276 39.68 -31.98 -22.59
C VAL A 276 40.34 -32.35 -23.92
N ASP A 277 41.49 -31.77 -24.22
CA ASP A 277 42.42 -32.39 -25.16
C ASP A 277 43.84 -32.35 -24.58
N THR A 278 44.25 -33.56 -24.22
CA THR A 278 45.61 -33.99 -23.96
C THR A 278 46.48 -33.86 -25.20
N SER A 279 47.78 -33.65 -24.97
CA SER A 279 48.93 -33.81 -25.88
C SER A 279 49.29 -32.61 -26.78
N GLY A 280 50.36 -31.94 -26.35
CA GLY A 280 51.09 -30.92 -27.10
C GLY A 280 52.35 -30.53 -26.34
N ALA A 281 53.37 -31.37 -26.41
CA ALA A 281 54.68 -31.10 -25.85
C ALA A 281 55.31 -29.88 -26.54
N SER A 282 55.74 -28.89 -25.76
CA SER A 282 56.82 -27.98 -26.14
C SER A 282 57.48 -27.40 -24.90
N GLN A 283 58.81 -27.37 -24.98
CA GLN A 283 59.79 -26.94 -24.01
C GLN A 283 59.53 -25.53 -23.46
N GLY A 284 59.90 -25.31 -22.19
CA GLY A 284 59.86 -24.02 -21.52
C GLY A 284 60.51 -24.08 -20.14
N ASP A 285 61.82 -23.92 -20.16
CA ASP A 285 62.77 -23.60 -19.09
C ASP A 285 62.25 -23.32 -17.67
N THR A 286 62.73 -24.14 -16.75
CA THR A 286 62.87 -23.88 -15.32
C THR A 286 63.80 -22.68 -15.07
N PHE A 287 63.26 -21.62 -14.48
CA PHE A 287 64.06 -20.66 -13.70
C PHE A 287 63.71 -20.79 -12.22
N GLU A 288 64.71 -21.23 -11.44
CA GLU A 288 64.74 -21.23 -9.99
C GLU A 288 64.68 -19.80 -9.45
N CYS A 289 63.88 -19.59 -8.40
CA CYS A 289 64.15 -18.53 -7.43
C CYS A 289 64.04 -19.13 -6.03
N SER A 290 65.19 -19.61 -5.56
CA SER A 290 65.43 -19.94 -4.17
C SER A 290 65.35 -18.67 -3.32
N ALA A 291 64.48 -18.70 -2.32
CA ALA A 291 64.60 -17.84 -1.16
C ALA A 291 65.87 -18.22 -0.39
N ASN A 292 66.69 -17.24 -0.01
CA ASN A 292 67.63 -17.40 1.08
C ASN A 292 67.71 -16.13 1.91
N ASN A 293 67.62 -16.37 3.22
CA ASN A 293 67.73 -15.42 4.31
C ASN A 293 69.17 -14.94 4.50
N GLY A 294 69.30 -13.77 5.14
CA GLY A 294 70.38 -13.50 6.09
C GLY A 294 71.35 -12.40 5.69
N GLU A 295 71.09 -11.19 6.20
CA GLU A 295 71.98 -10.48 7.13
C GLU A 295 71.16 -9.44 7.92
#